data_AF-A0A1F6KUC3-F1
#
_entry.id   AF-A0A1F6KUC3-F1
#
_cell.length_a   1.000
_cell.length_b   1.000
_cell.length_c   1.000
_cell.angle_alpha   90.00
_cell.angle_beta   90.00
_cell.angle_gamma   90.00
#
_symmetry.space_group_name_H-M   'P 1'
#
loop_
_entity.id
_entity.type
_entity.pdbx_description
1 polymer ?
#
loop_
_entity_poly.entity_id
_entity_poly.type
_entity_poly.pdbx_seq_one_letter_code
_entity_poly.pdbx_strand_id
1 'polypeptide(L)'
;MKSLKVTQGKPNPTGKDRLGSATPNSQLVGEWMDIKNSGTEDYLMAGIALQHVAYTAGYPNGIWTNVLNFTEGTLEVGKVVRIHSGSKPDFLSWEDQSGADFHVYTNGDYVWNNDKSDRPRIVSGGSDSVIDETMYDAYPPEGEILKRIGNKLE
;
A
#
# COMPACT_ATOMS: atom_id res chain seq x y z
N MET A 1 6.01 23.09 3.19
CA MET A 1 6.78 22.02 2.54
C MET A 1 5.88 20.82 2.28
N LYS A 2 5.85 20.34 1.04
CA LYS A 2 5.11 19.14 0.64
C LYS A 2 5.85 17.87 1.05
N SER A 3 5.15 16.89 1.63
CA SER A 3 5.73 15.60 2.00
C SER A 3 4.64 14.52 2.08
N LEU A 4 4.85 13.43 1.37
CA LEU A 4 4.05 12.20 1.50
C LEU A 4 4.91 11.13 2.17
N LYS A 5 4.29 10.28 2.98
CA LYS A 5 4.94 9.11 3.57
C LYS A 5 4.03 7.91 3.59
N VAL A 6 4.57 6.75 3.26
CA VAL A 6 3.99 5.47 3.70
C VAL A 6 4.14 5.39 5.21
N THR A 7 3.06 5.15 5.95
CA THR A 7 3.09 5.23 7.43
C THR A 7 2.75 3.92 8.13
N GLN A 8 1.95 3.07 7.49
CA GLN A 8 1.61 1.75 7.99
C GLN A 8 1.03 0.90 6.85
N GLY A 9 0.92 -0.39 7.06
CA GLY A 9 0.29 -1.30 6.12
C GLY A 9 -0.06 -2.65 6.74
N LYS A 10 -0.98 -3.36 6.10
CA LYS A 10 -1.32 -4.75 6.40
C LYS A 10 -1.02 -5.61 5.18
N PRO A 11 0.25 -5.98 4.92
CA PRO A 11 0.64 -6.72 3.72
C PRO A 11 0.16 -8.18 3.75
N ASN A 12 -0.07 -8.76 4.93
CA ASN A 12 -0.52 -10.13 5.10
C ASN A 12 -1.87 -10.20 5.81
N PRO A 13 -3.01 -9.92 5.15
CA PRO A 13 -4.31 -10.09 5.77
C PRO A 13 -4.63 -11.54 6.08
N THR A 14 -5.54 -11.74 7.02
CA THR A 14 -6.00 -13.07 7.40
C THR A 14 -6.48 -13.88 6.20
N GLY A 15 -5.90 -15.05 6.04
CA GLY A 15 -6.23 -16.05 5.03
C GLY A 15 -5.46 -15.91 3.72
N LYS A 16 -4.60 -14.90 3.53
CA LYS A 16 -3.86 -14.69 2.26
C LYS A 16 -3.04 -15.92 1.86
N ASP A 17 -2.37 -16.54 2.82
CA ASP A 17 -1.49 -17.68 2.57
C ASP A 17 -2.24 -19.05 2.57
N ARG A 18 -3.58 -19.05 2.57
CA ARG A 18 -4.36 -20.30 2.51
C ARG A 18 -4.39 -20.86 1.09
N LEU A 19 -4.15 -22.17 0.99
CA LEU A 19 -4.29 -22.91 -0.26
C LEU A 19 -5.78 -23.11 -0.59
N GLY A 20 -6.28 -22.53 -1.68
CA GLY A 20 -7.69 -22.64 -2.07
C GLY A 20 -8.05 -21.90 -3.37
N SER A 21 -9.28 -22.10 -3.85
CA SER A 21 -9.82 -21.40 -5.01
C SER A 21 -10.03 -19.91 -4.74
N ALA A 22 -9.99 -19.11 -5.82
CA ALA A 22 -10.36 -17.68 -5.94
C ALA A 22 -10.53 -16.91 -4.61
N THR A 23 -9.58 -16.02 -4.32
CA THR A 23 -9.61 -15.15 -3.15
C THR A 23 -10.87 -14.27 -3.15
N PRO A 24 -11.73 -14.35 -2.12
CA PRO A 24 -12.91 -13.49 -2.06
C PRO A 24 -12.50 -12.03 -1.82
N ASN A 25 -13.27 -11.10 -2.38
CA ASN A 25 -12.96 -9.67 -2.25
C ASN A 25 -12.86 -9.19 -0.80
N SER A 26 -13.67 -9.76 0.10
CA SER A 26 -13.61 -9.47 1.54
C SER A 26 -12.25 -9.77 2.18
N GLN A 27 -11.44 -10.62 1.54
CA GLN A 27 -10.09 -10.93 1.96
C GLN A 27 -9.06 -10.04 1.25
N LEU A 28 -9.26 -9.77 -0.05
CA LEU A 28 -8.41 -8.87 -0.84
C LEU A 28 -8.32 -7.47 -0.21
N VAL A 29 -9.46 -6.91 0.19
CA VAL A 29 -9.53 -5.58 0.81
C VAL A 29 -8.87 -5.52 2.19
N GLY A 30 -8.57 -6.67 2.80
CA GLY A 30 -7.75 -6.71 4.01
C GLY A 30 -6.28 -6.36 3.73
N GLU A 31 -5.82 -6.48 2.49
CA GLU A 31 -4.47 -6.06 2.13
C GLU A 31 -4.46 -4.56 1.80
N TRP A 32 -3.66 -3.76 2.51
CA TRP A 32 -3.59 -2.33 2.26
C TRP A 32 -2.30 -1.64 2.71
N MET A 33 -2.06 -0.43 2.18
CA MET A 33 -1.01 0.50 2.61
C MET A 33 -1.56 1.92 2.83
N ASP A 34 -1.06 2.62 3.84
CA ASP A 34 -1.43 3.99 4.15
C ASP A 34 -0.38 5.00 3.68
N ILE A 35 -0.83 5.98 2.90
CA ILE A 35 -0.06 7.18 2.56
C ILE A 35 -0.62 8.35 3.36
N LYS A 36 0.25 9.04 4.09
CA LYS A 36 -0.08 10.26 4.83
C LYS A 36 0.58 11.47 4.21
N ASN A 37 -0.13 12.59 4.13
CA ASN A 37 0.51 13.88 3.96
C ASN A 37 1.10 14.32 5.30
N SER A 38 2.41 14.12 5.47
CA SER A 38 3.18 14.54 6.66
C SER A 38 3.82 15.92 6.50
N GLY A 39 3.50 16.64 5.43
CA GLY A 39 3.99 17.98 5.16
C GLY A 39 3.26 19.05 5.97
N THR A 40 3.47 20.29 5.54
CA THR A 40 2.81 21.49 6.07
C THR A 40 1.93 22.18 5.03
N GLU A 41 1.78 21.56 3.86
CA GLU A 41 0.95 22.02 2.74
C GLU A 41 0.20 20.83 2.14
N ASP A 42 -0.95 21.11 1.53
CA ASP A 42 -1.72 20.12 0.79
C ASP A 42 -0.92 19.54 -0.39
N TYR A 43 -1.14 18.27 -0.66
CA TYR A 43 -0.41 17.54 -1.69
C TYR A 43 -1.34 17.15 -2.84
N LEU A 44 -1.08 17.68 -4.04
CA LEU A 44 -1.76 17.25 -5.25
C LEU A 44 -1.33 15.82 -5.59
N MET A 45 -2.27 14.88 -5.58
CA MET A 45 -1.99 13.46 -5.79
C MET A 45 -1.90 13.09 -7.27
N ALA A 46 -2.48 13.90 -8.17
CA ALA A 46 -2.41 13.68 -9.61
C ALA A 46 -0.96 13.53 -10.09
N GLY A 47 -0.67 12.42 -10.77
CA GLY A 47 0.67 12.10 -11.26
C GLY A 47 1.60 11.51 -10.20
N ILE A 48 1.09 11.08 -9.04
CA ILE A 48 1.83 10.27 -8.07
C ILE A 48 1.49 8.79 -8.27
N ALA A 49 2.48 7.92 -8.09
CA ALA A 49 2.30 6.47 -8.15
C ALA A 49 2.80 5.80 -6.86
N LEU A 50 2.04 4.80 -6.40
CA LEU A 50 2.49 3.82 -5.41
C LEU A 50 3.05 2.62 -6.15
N GLN A 51 4.27 2.23 -5.81
CA GLN A 51 4.98 1.10 -6.40
C GLN A 51 5.46 0.13 -5.32
N HIS A 52 5.75 -1.10 -5.75
CA HIS A 52 6.35 -2.14 -4.93
C HIS A 52 7.34 -2.97 -5.74
N VAL A 53 8.07 -3.88 -5.08
CA VAL A 53 8.99 -4.79 -5.76
C VAL A 53 8.27 -6.12 -6.02
N ALA A 54 7.89 -6.35 -7.27
CA ALA A 54 7.27 -7.59 -7.70
C ALA A 54 8.33 -8.64 -8.05
N TYR A 55 8.16 -9.87 -7.56
CA TYR A 55 9.05 -10.99 -7.84
C TYR A 55 8.35 -12.00 -8.75
N THR A 56 8.99 -12.38 -9.83
CA THR A 56 8.48 -13.42 -10.75
C THR A 56 9.62 -14.37 -11.14
N ALA A 57 9.29 -15.47 -11.83
CA ALA A 57 10.30 -16.40 -12.36
C ALA A 57 11.31 -15.69 -13.29
N GLY A 58 10.85 -14.71 -14.08
CA GLY A 58 11.71 -13.91 -14.96
C GLY A 58 12.49 -12.81 -14.23
N TYR A 59 12.03 -12.39 -13.05
CA TYR A 59 12.63 -11.33 -12.23
C TYR A 59 12.83 -11.80 -10.78
N PRO A 60 13.73 -12.77 -10.52
CA PRO A 60 13.92 -13.34 -9.19
C PRO A 60 14.48 -12.35 -8.16
N ASN A 61 15.16 -11.31 -8.64
CA ASN A 61 15.68 -10.19 -7.85
C ASN A 61 14.67 -9.04 -7.69
N GLY A 62 13.50 -9.14 -8.32
CA GLY A 62 12.43 -8.16 -8.24
C GLY A 62 12.50 -7.07 -9.31
N ILE A 63 11.33 -6.53 -9.66
CA ILE A 63 11.17 -5.34 -10.49
C ILE A 63 10.15 -4.40 -9.88
N TRP A 64 10.36 -3.09 -10.05
CA TRP A 64 9.40 -2.09 -9.63
C TRP A 64 8.14 -2.17 -10.48
N THR A 65 6.99 -2.35 -9.83
CA THR A 65 5.68 -2.44 -10.48
C THR A 65 4.73 -1.44 -9.83
N ASN A 66 3.86 -0.84 -10.63
CA ASN A 66 2.81 0.06 -10.14
C ASN A 66 1.73 -0.73 -9.42
N VAL A 67 1.42 -0.31 -8.20
CA VAL A 67 0.24 -0.75 -7.45
C VAL A 67 -0.95 0.15 -7.80
N LEU A 68 -0.73 1.47 -7.79
CA LEU A 68 -1.76 2.47 -8.09
C LEU A 68 -1.13 3.72 -8.69
N ASN A 69 -1.77 4.30 -9.70
CA ASN A 69 -1.49 5.64 -10.20
C ASN A 69 -2.64 6.57 -9.81
N PHE A 70 -2.34 7.65 -9.11
CA PHE A 70 -3.31 8.68 -8.78
C PHE A 70 -3.50 9.61 -9.99
N THR A 71 -4.71 9.68 -10.52
CA THR A 71 -5.05 10.54 -11.66
C THR A 71 -5.54 11.92 -11.23
N GLU A 72 -6.05 12.02 -9.99
CA GLU A 72 -6.67 13.23 -9.45
C GLU A 72 -6.60 13.25 -7.92
N GLY A 73 -7.16 14.31 -7.33
CA GLY A 73 -7.32 14.47 -5.89
C GLY A 73 -6.20 15.25 -5.22
N THR A 74 -6.52 15.73 -4.02
CA THR A 74 -5.61 16.46 -3.14
C THR A 74 -5.68 15.80 -1.77
N LEU A 75 -4.53 15.46 -1.19
CA LEU A 75 -4.44 14.97 0.17
C LEU A 75 -4.07 16.13 1.09
N GLU A 76 -5.03 16.58 1.89
CA GLU A 76 -4.83 17.70 2.82
C GLU A 76 -3.78 17.37 3.88
N VAL A 77 -3.19 18.40 4.49
CA VAL A 77 -2.20 18.23 5.57
C VAL A 77 -2.73 17.32 6.68
N GLY A 78 -1.93 16.32 7.05
CA GLY A 78 -2.24 15.39 8.13
C GLY A 78 -3.21 14.27 7.76
N LYS A 79 -3.83 14.31 6.58
CA LYS A 79 -4.78 13.30 6.10
C LYS A 79 -4.09 12.03 5.61
N VAL A 80 -4.83 10.93 5.70
CA VAL A 80 -4.39 9.58 5.31
C VAL A 80 -5.30 9.03 4.22
N VAL A 81 -4.69 8.53 3.15
CA VAL A 81 -5.35 7.68 2.16
C VAL A 81 -4.86 6.24 2.34
N ARG A 82 -5.81 5.31 2.49
CA ARG A 82 -5.58 3.87 2.52
C ARG A 82 -5.85 3.27 1.16
N ILE A 83 -4.86 2.58 0.62
CA ILE A 83 -4.95 1.90 -0.68
C ILE A 83 -5.10 0.42 -0.42
N HIS A 84 -6.30 -0.09 -0.69
CA HIS A 84 -6.66 -1.50 -0.58
C HIS A 84 -6.46 -2.23 -1.90
N SER A 85 -6.10 -3.50 -1.82
CA SER A 85 -6.30 -4.45 -2.90
C SER A 85 -7.80 -4.79 -3.05
N GLY A 86 -8.18 -5.46 -4.14
CA GLY A 86 -9.57 -5.77 -4.44
C GLY A 86 -10.40 -4.55 -4.83
N SER A 87 -11.72 -4.72 -4.83
CA SER A 87 -12.72 -3.71 -5.14
C SER A 87 -13.43 -3.20 -3.88
N LYS A 88 -14.09 -2.05 -3.97
CA LYS A 88 -14.82 -1.47 -2.84
C LYS A 88 -15.88 -2.44 -2.30
N PRO A 89 -15.80 -2.86 -1.02
CA PRO A 89 -16.80 -3.75 -0.43
C PRO A 89 -17.98 -2.95 0.14
N ASP A 90 -19.08 -3.64 0.42
CA ASP A 90 -20.21 -3.08 1.17
C ASP A 90 -19.85 -2.86 2.65
N PHE A 91 -18.92 -3.67 3.17
CA PHE A 91 -18.47 -3.64 4.55
C PHE A 91 -16.96 -3.90 4.65
N LEU A 92 -16.27 -3.10 5.45
CA LEU A 92 -14.89 -3.34 5.88
C LEU A 92 -14.87 -3.73 7.36
N SER A 93 -13.94 -4.61 7.74
CA SER A 93 -13.65 -4.86 9.15
C SER A 93 -13.29 -3.54 9.86
N TRP A 94 -13.49 -3.46 11.17
CA TRP A 94 -13.15 -2.25 11.92
C TRP A 94 -11.67 -1.90 11.79
N GLU A 95 -10.77 -2.89 11.84
CA GLU A 95 -9.34 -2.63 11.67
C GLU A 95 -9.00 -2.06 10.28
N ASP A 96 -9.67 -2.54 9.23
CA ASP A 96 -9.43 -2.10 7.84
C ASP A 96 -10.10 -0.77 7.52
N GLN A 97 -11.14 -0.41 8.26
CA GLN A 97 -11.85 0.86 8.14
C GLN A 97 -11.18 1.99 8.94
N SER A 98 -10.61 1.68 10.10
CA SER A 98 -10.15 2.72 11.04
C SER A 98 -8.79 3.32 10.69
N GLY A 99 -8.62 4.61 11.01
CA GLY A 99 -7.33 5.31 10.92
C GLY A 99 -6.99 5.95 9.57
N ALA A 100 -7.86 5.81 8.56
CA ALA A 100 -7.75 6.50 7.29
C ALA A 100 -8.89 7.50 7.07
N ASP A 101 -8.62 8.61 6.39
CA ASP A 101 -9.64 9.59 6.00
C ASP A 101 -10.28 9.23 4.66
N PHE A 102 -9.51 8.57 3.78
CA PHE A 102 -9.93 8.17 2.44
C PHE A 102 -9.53 6.73 2.16
N HIS A 103 -10.36 6.02 1.40
CA HIS A 103 -10.11 4.64 0.98
C HIS A 103 -10.14 4.55 -0.55
N VAL A 104 -9.11 3.96 -1.13
CA VAL A 104 -8.96 3.71 -2.56
C VAL A 104 -8.75 2.21 -2.78
N TYR A 105 -9.21 1.70 -3.92
CA TYR A 105 -9.22 0.27 -4.24
C TYR A 105 -8.55 0.06 -5.61
N THR A 106 -7.60 -0.86 -5.69
CA THR A 106 -6.87 -1.14 -6.95
C THR A 106 -7.71 -1.89 -7.98
N ASN A 107 -8.79 -2.56 -7.55
CA ASN A 107 -9.57 -3.53 -8.32
C ASN A 107 -8.73 -4.73 -8.83
N GLY A 108 -7.58 -4.99 -8.20
CA GLY A 108 -6.69 -6.10 -8.50
C GLY A 108 -6.57 -7.11 -7.36
N ASP A 109 -5.75 -8.15 -7.58
CA ASP A 109 -5.39 -9.14 -6.57
C ASP A 109 -4.35 -8.60 -5.58
N TYR A 110 -3.87 -9.46 -4.68
CA TYR A 110 -2.79 -9.14 -3.76
C TYR A 110 -1.52 -8.70 -4.51
N VAL A 111 -0.88 -7.66 -4.00
CA VAL A 111 0.35 -7.12 -4.59
C VAL A 111 1.53 -7.19 -3.63
N TRP A 112 1.32 -7.13 -2.31
CA TRP A 112 2.40 -7.07 -1.34
C TRP A 112 3.03 -8.45 -1.15
N ASN A 113 4.36 -8.57 -1.14
CA ASN A 113 5.01 -9.87 -1.06
C ASN A 113 5.13 -10.40 0.38
N ASN A 114 4.66 -11.63 0.64
CA ASN A 114 4.82 -12.29 1.94
C ASN A 114 6.10 -13.15 2.04
N ASP A 115 6.59 -13.71 0.93
CA ASP A 115 7.72 -14.66 0.92
C ASP A 115 9.10 -13.98 0.96
N LYS A 116 9.15 -12.71 0.55
CA LYS A 116 10.34 -11.88 0.45
C LYS A 116 10.08 -10.51 1.07
N SER A 117 11.14 -9.82 1.46
CA SER A 117 11.04 -8.41 1.82
C SER A 117 10.48 -7.62 0.63
N ASP A 118 9.50 -6.76 0.88
CA ASP A 118 8.98 -5.84 -0.14
C ASP A 118 9.31 -4.40 0.25
N ARG A 119 9.21 -3.50 -0.74
CA ARG A 119 9.55 -2.09 -0.60
C ARG A 119 8.45 -1.23 -1.20
N PRO A 120 7.48 -0.75 -0.41
CA PRO A 120 6.55 0.26 -0.86
C PRO A 120 7.29 1.58 -1.12
N ARG A 121 7.07 2.19 -2.28
CA ARG A 121 7.58 3.54 -2.57
C ARG A 121 6.56 4.42 -3.27
N ILE A 122 6.66 5.71 -3.01
CA ILE A 122 5.88 6.77 -3.65
C ILE A 122 6.81 7.46 -4.64
N VAL A 123 6.40 7.55 -5.91
CA VAL A 123 7.15 8.23 -6.96
C VAL A 123 6.31 9.29 -7.65
N SER A 124 6.96 10.33 -8.19
CA SER A 124 6.32 11.20 -9.18
C SER A 124 6.30 10.50 -10.54
N GLY A 125 5.09 10.18 -11.03
CA GLY A 125 4.76 9.34 -12.19
C GLY A 125 5.16 9.88 -13.57
N GLY A 126 6.15 10.77 -13.65
CA GLY A 126 6.78 11.20 -14.90
C GLY A 126 8.31 11.22 -14.88
N SER A 127 8.94 10.96 -13.73
CA SER A 127 10.39 11.09 -13.57
C SER A 127 11.04 9.98 -12.73
N ASP A 128 10.26 9.00 -12.25
CA ASP A 128 10.68 7.97 -11.27
C ASP A 128 11.37 8.55 -10.02
N SER A 129 11.21 9.85 -9.76
CA SER A 129 11.77 10.51 -8.59
C SER A 129 11.06 9.98 -7.34
N VAL A 130 11.84 9.37 -6.45
CA VAL A 130 11.34 8.81 -5.20
C VAL A 130 11.01 9.95 -4.24
N ILE A 131 9.74 10.02 -3.84
CA ILE A 131 9.23 10.95 -2.82
C ILE A 131 9.42 10.33 -1.43
N ASP A 132 9.12 9.04 -1.31
CA ASP A 132 9.27 8.27 -0.09
C ASP A 132 9.45 6.79 -0.42
N GLU A 133 10.20 6.07 0.41
CA GLU A 133 10.40 4.63 0.33
C GLU A 133 10.46 4.06 1.75
N THR A 134 9.87 2.88 1.91
CA THR A 134 10.00 2.06 3.13
C THR A 134 10.15 0.60 2.76
N MET A 135 10.31 -0.28 3.74
CA MET A 135 10.40 -1.72 3.55
C MET A 135 9.75 -2.46 4.71
N TYR A 136 9.41 -3.72 4.48
CA TYR A 136 9.12 -4.68 5.55
C TYR A 136 9.82 -6.01 5.24
N ASP A 137 10.07 -6.78 6.29
CA ASP A 137 10.79 -8.06 6.17
C ASP A 137 9.88 -9.15 5.57
N ALA A 138 10.51 -10.20 5.05
CA ALA A 138 9.77 -11.38 4.63
C ALA A 138 8.99 -11.99 5.81
N TYR A 139 7.89 -12.67 5.48
CA TYR A 139 6.97 -13.33 6.41
C TYR A 139 6.36 -12.37 7.44
N PRO A 140 5.75 -11.25 7.00
CA PRO A 140 5.04 -10.37 7.93
C PRO A 140 3.92 -11.16 8.64
N PRO A 141 3.70 -10.94 9.95
CA PRO A 141 2.69 -11.67 10.71
C PRO A 141 1.29 -11.52 10.11
N GLU A 142 0.55 -12.62 10.05
CA GLU A 142 -0.81 -12.64 9.50
C GLU A 142 -1.76 -11.75 10.34
N GLY A 143 -2.49 -10.87 9.67
CA GLY A 143 -3.49 -9.99 10.27
C GLY A 143 -2.92 -8.74 10.95
N GLU A 144 -1.61 -8.60 11.07
CA GLU A 144 -0.98 -7.49 11.80
C GLU A 144 -0.82 -6.23 10.95
N ILE A 145 -1.03 -5.08 11.60
CA ILE A 145 -0.76 -3.77 11.02
C ILE A 145 0.68 -3.37 11.37
N LEU A 146 1.54 -3.39 10.36
CA LEU A 146 2.92 -2.93 10.49
C LEU A 146 2.96 -1.41 10.50
N LYS A 147 3.64 -0.83 11.50
CA LYS A 147 3.76 0.63 11.65
C LYS A 147 5.15 1.08 11.28
N ARG A 148 5.27 2.29 10.70
CA ARG A 148 6.57 2.82 10.33
C ARG A 148 7.40 3.23 11.53
N ILE A 149 8.57 2.61 11.67
CA ILE A 149 9.63 2.98 12.61
C ILE A 149 10.88 3.28 11.79
N GLY A 150 11.25 4.56 11.70
CA GLY A 150 12.31 5.03 10.81
C GLY A 150 11.97 4.76 9.33
N ASN A 151 12.73 3.87 8.68
CA ASN A 151 12.57 3.53 7.27
C ASN A 151 11.88 2.17 7.04
N LYS A 152 11.40 1.52 8.09
CA LYS A 152 10.82 0.18 8.04
C LYS A 152 9.40 0.14 8.59
N LEU A 153 8.55 -0.73 8.07
CA LEU A 153 7.28 -1.13 8.67
C LEU A 153 7.50 -2.42 9.47
N GLU A 154 7.16 -2.41 10.75
CA GLU A 154 7.26 -3.56 11.67
C GLU A 154 6.19 -3.54 12.76
#